data_AF-A0A060YX34-F1
#
_entry.id   AF-A0A060YX34-F1
#
_cell.length_a   1.000
_cell.length_b   1.000
_cell.length_c   1.000
_cell.angle_alpha   90.00
_cell.angle_beta   90.00
_cell.angle_gamma   90.00
#
_symmetry.space_group_name_H-M   'P 1'
#
loop_
_entity.id
_entity.type
_entity.pdbx_description
1 polymer ?
#
loop_
_entity_poly.entity_id
_entity_poly.type
_entity_poly.pdbx_seq_one_letter_code
_entity_poly.pdbx_strand_id
1 'polypeptide(L)'
;DLKDENKKARMAAARAVLEKCTMMLLTASKTCLRHPDCESARINKDAVFHRMRFALEQVMEIVTDARPCGETKVLPLSIYTGIKDFKSNVEGLREGLYLLPHQALSGQLEAVVERTEDFTDSAYTSHEHREGILQLCQLVRQDTDQLITAWMEAVCGRSQGIHAHINTHMHTHKHRDTQGHTNMYTSTHTDM
;
A
#
# COMPACT_ATOMS: atom_id res chain seq x y z
N ASP A 1 1.64 29.11 3.08
CA ASP A 1 2.21 28.13 2.16
C ASP A 1 1.59 26.76 2.44
N LEU A 2 1.25 25.99 1.41
CA LEU A 2 0.69 24.64 1.60
C LEU A 2 1.82 23.71 2.07
N LYS A 3 1.58 22.82 3.02
CA LYS A 3 2.61 21.85 3.47
C LYS A 3 2.59 20.53 2.69
N ASP A 4 1.44 20.19 2.11
CA ASP A 4 1.22 18.94 1.38
C ASP A 4 1.60 19.11 -0.11
N GLU A 5 2.58 18.32 -0.57
CA GLU A 5 3.09 18.34 -1.95
C GLU A 5 2.01 17.97 -2.99
N ASN A 6 1.05 17.10 -2.64
CA ASN A 6 -0.06 16.77 -3.54
C ASN A 6 -0.99 17.99 -3.70
N LYS A 7 -1.32 18.66 -2.59
CA LYS A 7 -2.12 19.90 -2.62
C LYS A 7 -1.40 21.01 -3.39
N LYS A 8 -0.08 21.14 -3.26
CA LYS A 8 0.74 22.08 -4.05
C LYS A 8 0.65 21.78 -5.54
N ALA A 9 0.84 20.52 -5.94
CA ALA A 9 0.78 20.11 -7.34
C ALA A 9 -0.61 20.35 -7.94
N ARG A 10 -1.69 19.97 -7.23
CA ARG A 10 -3.07 20.23 -7.66
C ARG A 10 -3.37 21.73 -7.78
N MET A 11 -2.88 22.55 -6.85
CA MET A 11 -3.03 24.01 -6.89
C MET A 11 -2.32 24.61 -8.10
N ALA A 12 -1.09 24.17 -8.39
CA ALA A 12 -0.35 24.61 -9.55
C ALA A 12 -1.08 24.25 -10.86
N ALA A 13 -1.62 23.03 -10.95
CA ALA A 13 -2.41 22.59 -12.10
C ALA A 13 -3.69 23.45 -12.27
N ALA A 14 -4.44 23.69 -11.20
CA ALA A 14 -5.65 24.52 -11.25
C ALA A 14 -5.34 25.95 -11.71
N ARG A 15 -4.27 26.56 -11.18
CA ARG A 15 -3.81 27.90 -11.62
C ARG A 15 -3.44 27.92 -13.09
N ALA A 16 -2.68 26.93 -13.57
CA ALA A 16 -2.30 26.85 -14.97
C ALA A 16 -3.53 26.75 -15.91
N VAL A 17 -4.59 26.04 -15.49
CA VAL A 17 -5.86 26.00 -16.23
C VAL A 17 -6.52 27.37 -16.25
N LEU A 18 -6.59 28.08 -15.12
CA LEU A 18 -7.21 29.41 -15.03
C LEU A 18 -6.47 30.45 -15.89
N GLU A 19 -5.14 30.45 -15.85
CA GLU A 19 -4.29 31.32 -16.67
C GLU A 19 -4.59 31.13 -18.16
N LYS A 20 -4.62 29.87 -18.64
CA LYS A 20 -4.97 29.56 -20.03
C LYS A 20 -6.42 29.92 -20.36
N CYS A 21 -7.36 29.64 -19.45
CA CYS A 21 -8.79 29.90 -19.68
C CYS A 21 -9.10 31.39 -19.80
N THR A 22 -8.34 32.28 -19.15
CA THR A 22 -8.58 33.72 -19.20
C THR A 22 -8.58 34.25 -20.64
N MET A 23 -7.53 33.97 -21.41
CA MET A 23 -7.45 34.42 -22.81
C MET A 23 -8.40 33.62 -23.73
N MET A 24 -8.57 32.32 -23.47
CA MET A 24 -9.50 31.49 -24.25
C MET A 24 -10.94 31.97 -24.12
N LEU A 25 -11.38 32.37 -22.91
CA LEU A 25 -12.74 32.81 -22.68
C LEU A 25 -13.02 34.13 -23.39
N LEU A 26 -12.05 35.07 -23.37
CA LEU A 26 -12.14 36.32 -24.13
C LEU A 26 -12.33 36.04 -25.63
N THR A 27 -11.53 35.12 -26.17
CA THR A 27 -11.57 34.76 -27.59
C THR A 27 -12.88 34.06 -27.94
N ALA A 28 -13.30 33.05 -27.17
CA ALA A 28 -14.55 32.33 -27.38
C ALA A 28 -15.78 33.25 -27.27
N SER A 29 -15.77 34.19 -26.32
CA SER A 29 -16.84 35.18 -26.14
C SER A 29 -16.91 36.13 -27.33
N LYS A 30 -15.77 36.61 -27.83
CA LYS A 30 -15.70 37.46 -29.04
C LYS A 30 -16.23 36.72 -30.28
N THR A 31 -15.91 35.43 -30.42
CA THR A 31 -16.45 34.60 -31.51
C THR A 31 -17.96 34.46 -31.42
N CYS A 32 -18.53 34.23 -30.23
CA CYS A 32 -19.98 34.15 -30.04
C CYS A 32 -20.68 35.48 -30.39
N LEU A 33 -20.07 36.63 -30.12
CA LEU A 33 -20.62 37.93 -30.51
C LEU A 33 -20.60 38.17 -32.03
N ARG A 34 -19.60 37.61 -32.73
CA ARG A 34 -19.50 37.70 -34.20
C ARG A 34 -20.43 36.72 -34.91
N HIS A 35 -20.75 35.60 -34.27
CA HIS A 35 -21.53 34.50 -34.84
C HIS A 35 -22.59 34.02 -33.84
N PRO A 36 -23.67 34.79 -33.61
CA PRO A 36 -24.67 34.50 -32.57
C PRO A 36 -25.39 33.17 -32.78
N ASP A 37 -25.60 32.75 -34.04
CA ASP A 37 -26.31 31.52 -34.40
C ASP A 37 -25.37 30.30 -34.56
N CYS A 38 -24.06 30.44 -34.29
CA CYS A 38 -23.12 29.35 -34.40
C CYS A 38 -23.09 28.50 -33.12
N GLU A 39 -23.69 27.31 -33.19
CA GLU A 39 -23.75 26.36 -32.07
C GLU A 39 -22.34 25.95 -31.59
N SER A 40 -21.42 25.63 -32.50
CA SER A 40 -20.04 25.26 -32.15
C SER A 40 -19.30 26.36 -31.37
N ALA A 41 -19.56 27.64 -31.70
CA ALA A 41 -18.98 28.76 -30.97
C ALA A 41 -19.51 28.83 -29.52
N ARG A 42 -20.82 28.61 -29.34
CA ARG A 42 -21.47 28.55 -28.01
C ARG A 42 -20.94 27.38 -27.19
N ILE A 43 -20.89 26.18 -27.77
CA ILE A 43 -20.34 24.97 -27.12
C ILE A 43 -18.89 25.20 -26.67
N ASN A 44 -18.06 25.81 -27.52
CA ASN A 44 -16.67 26.11 -27.17
C ASN A 44 -16.61 27.08 -25.97
N LYS A 45 -17.35 28.19 -26.01
CA LYS A 45 -17.40 29.15 -24.90
C LYS A 45 -17.86 28.49 -23.60
N ASP A 46 -18.88 27.65 -23.67
CA ASP A 46 -19.43 26.97 -22.50
C ASP A 46 -18.44 25.93 -21.93
N ALA A 47 -17.71 25.21 -22.79
CA ALA A 47 -16.65 24.30 -22.37
C ALA A 47 -15.48 25.02 -21.68
N VAL A 48 -15.06 26.19 -22.20
CA VAL A 48 -14.03 27.01 -21.55
C VAL A 48 -14.53 27.53 -20.19
N PHE A 49 -15.78 27.99 -20.12
CA PHE A 49 -16.38 28.47 -18.88
C PHE A 49 -16.50 27.35 -17.83
N HIS A 50 -16.90 26.15 -18.26
CA HIS A 50 -16.97 24.98 -17.39
C HIS A 50 -15.60 24.60 -16.84
N ARG A 51 -14.56 24.54 -17.69
CA ARG A 51 -13.18 24.28 -17.24
C ARG A 51 -12.69 25.31 -16.23
N MET A 52 -13.00 26.58 -16.45
CA MET A 52 -12.65 27.66 -15.53
C MET A 52 -13.37 27.52 -14.18
N ARG A 53 -14.68 27.25 -14.18
CA ARG A 53 -15.44 26.97 -12.93
C ARG A 53 -14.85 25.78 -12.18
N PHE A 54 -14.60 24.67 -12.86
CA PHE A 54 -14.02 23.47 -12.26
C PHE A 54 -12.63 23.73 -11.65
N ALA A 55 -11.79 24.53 -12.31
CA ALA A 55 -10.49 24.92 -11.76
C ALA A 55 -10.64 25.81 -10.50
N LEU A 56 -11.61 26.72 -10.46
CA LEU A 56 -11.92 27.51 -9.25
C LEU A 56 -12.43 26.63 -8.10
N GLU A 57 -13.28 25.65 -8.40
CA GLU A 57 -13.75 24.66 -7.41
C GLU A 57 -12.58 23.86 -6.81
N GLN A 58 -11.62 23.43 -7.64
CA GLN A 58 -10.40 22.78 -7.14
C GLN A 58 -9.56 23.70 -6.25
N VAL A 59 -9.42 24.98 -6.60
CA VAL A 59 -8.72 25.96 -5.74
C VAL A 59 -9.43 26.08 -4.39
N MET A 60 -10.76 26.19 -4.41
CA MET A 60 -11.57 26.28 -3.20
C MET A 60 -11.42 25.03 -2.32
N GLU A 61 -11.52 23.82 -2.90
CA GLU A 61 -11.29 22.55 -2.19
C GLU A 61 -9.92 22.53 -1.50
N ILE A 62 -8.86 22.93 -2.22
CA ILE A 62 -7.48 22.90 -1.70
C ILE A 62 -7.26 23.91 -0.57
N VAL A 63 -7.81 25.12 -0.70
CA VAL A 63 -7.59 26.22 0.27
C VAL A 63 -8.43 26.04 1.53
N THR A 64 -9.67 25.57 1.38
CA THR A 64 -10.59 25.41 2.50
C THR A 64 -10.36 24.13 3.29
N ASP A 65 -9.60 23.17 2.73
CA ASP A 65 -9.50 21.80 3.22
C ASP A 65 -10.89 21.16 3.45
N ALA A 66 -11.91 21.67 2.75
CA ALA A 66 -13.25 21.16 2.82
C ALA A 66 -13.24 19.77 2.19
N ARG A 67 -13.08 18.75 3.06
CA ARG A 67 -13.36 17.38 2.69
C ARG A 67 -14.80 17.36 2.20
N PRO A 68 -15.10 16.98 0.94
CA PRO A 68 -16.48 16.79 0.54
C PRO A 68 -17.09 15.82 1.55
N CYS A 69 -18.18 16.24 2.17
CA CYS A 69 -18.90 15.52 3.19
C CYS A 69 -18.97 14.01 2.85
N GLY A 70 -18.45 13.16 3.74
CA GLY A 70 -18.80 11.74 3.81
C GLY A 70 -18.11 10.75 2.89
N GLU A 71 -17.41 11.18 1.84
CA GLU A 71 -16.68 10.23 0.98
C GLU A 71 -15.18 10.44 1.15
N THR A 72 -14.53 9.51 1.85
CA THR A 72 -13.11 9.29 1.62
C THR A 72 -12.99 8.90 0.16
N LYS A 73 -12.82 9.89 -0.74
CA LYS A 73 -12.24 9.64 -2.05
C LYS A 73 -10.85 9.10 -1.74
N VAL A 74 -10.76 7.79 -1.59
CA VAL A 74 -9.52 7.05 -1.62
C VAL A 74 -8.97 7.42 -2.99
N LEU A 75 -8.07 8.42 -3.02
CA LEU A 75 -7.33 8.72 -4.23
C LEU A 75 -6.76 7.38 -4.68
N PRO A 76 -6.90 7.02 -5.97
CA PRO A 76 -6.32 5.79 -6.48
C PRO A 76 -4.88 5.72 -5.98
N LEU A 77 -4.61 4.76 -5.10
CA LEU A 77 -3.31 4.64 -4.50
C LEU A 77 -2.36 4.40 -5.67
N SER A 78 -1.39 5.29 -5.88
CA SER A 78 -0.49 5.14 -7.02
C SER A 78 0.19 3.77 -6.91
N ILE A 79 0.42 3.10 -8.03
CA ILE A 79 1.14 1.83 -8.04
C ILE A 79 2.48 1.94 -7.32
N TYR A 80 3.16 3.09 -7.44
CA TYR A 80 4.39 3.40 -6.72
C TYR A 80 4.21 3.34 -5.19
N THR A 81 3.15 3.96 -4.67
CA THR A 81 2.82 3.89 -3.23
C THR A 81 2.51 2.46 -2.81
N GLY A 82 1.73 1.72 -3.60
CA GLY A 82 1.42 0.31 -3.31
C GLY A 82 2.67 -0.57 -3.24
N ILE A 83 3.59 -0.42 -4.19
CA ILE A 83 4.89 -1.14 -4.19
C ILE A 83 5.73 -0.74 -2.98
N LYS A 84 5.79 0.56 -2.66
CA LYS A 84 6.56 1.08 -1.52
C LYS A 84 6.03 0.51 -0.19
N ASP A 85 4.72 0.51 -0.01
CA ASP A 85 4.07 0.01 1.21
C ASP A 85 4.25 -1.50 1.34
N PHE A 86 4.09 -2.25 0.24
CA PHE A 86 4.36 -3.69 0.19
C PHE A 86 5.81 -4.00 0.60
N LYS A 87 6.78 -3.28 0.02
CA LYS A 87 8.20 -3.42 0.38
C LYS A 87 8.43 -3.16 1.87
N SER A 88 7.87 -2.09 2.42
CA SER A 88 8.01 -1.76 3.84
C SER A 88 7.45 -2.86 4.75
N ASN A 89 6.34 -3.49 4.36
CA ASN A 89 5.74 -4.58 5.13
C ASN A 89 6.59 -5.85 5.05
N VAL A 90 7.17 -6.17 3.89
CA VAL A 90 8.12 -7.29 3.73
C VAL A 90 9.37 -7.05 4.59
N GLU A 91 9.94 -5.85 4.59
CA GLU A 91 11.09 -5.50 5.43
C GLU A 91 10.75 -5.58 6.93
N GLY A 92 9.53 -5.18 7.32
CA GLY A 92 9.03 -5.26 8.69
C GLY A 92 8.94 -6.69 9.24
N LEU A 93 8.80 -7.71 8.38
CA LEU A 93 8.85 -9.12 8.82
C LEU A 93 10.17 -9.48 9.50
N ARG A 94 11.28 -8.80 9.17
CA ARG A 94 12.58 -9.01 9.80
C ARG A 94 12.63 -8.48 11.23
N GLU A 95 11.86 -7.45 11.52
CA GLU A 95 11.94 -6.67 12.77
C GLU A 95 10.91 -7.10 13.82
N GLY A 96 9.84 -7.81 13.42
CA GLY A 96 8.85 -8.34 14.36
C GLY A 96 8.05 -9.52 13.80
N LEU A 97 8.17 -10.68 14.44
CA LEU A 97 7.45 -11.92 14.09
C LEU A 97 5.93 -11.91 14.39
N TYR A 98 5.37 -10.81 14.91
CA TYR A 98 4.01 -10.78 15.47
C TYR A 98 3.14 -9.60 15.02
N LEU A 99 3.60 -8.71 14.13
CA LEU A 99 2.93 -7.44 13.88
C LEU A 99 2.05 -7.39 12.62
N LEU A 100 2.18 -8.33 11.68
CA LEU A 100 1.33 -8.38 10.49
C LEU A 100 0.73 -9.78 10.32
N PRO A 101 -0.60 -9.93 10.15
CA PRO A 101 -1.16 -11.20 9.73
C PRO A 101 -0.60 -11.51 8.35
N HIS A 102 0.18 -12.57 8.24
CA HIS A 102 0.77 -13.12 7.02
C HIS A 102 -0.15 -13.09 5.78
N GLN A 103 -1.45 -13.31 5.98
CA GLN A 103 -2.48 -13.27 4.93
C GLN A 103 -2.66 -11.87 4.30
N ALA A 104 -2.21 -10.81 4.97
CA ALA A 104 -2.25 -9.43 4.48
C ALA A 104 -1.20 -9.14 3.39
N LEU A 105 -0.07 -9.87 3.35
CA LEU A 105 0.98 -9.63 2.36
C LEU A 105 0.56 -10.09 0.97
N SER A 106 0.00 -11.29 0.86
CA SER A 106 -0.54 -11.81 -0.40
C SER A 106 -1.66 -10.90 -0.91
N GLY A 107 -2.59 -10.48 -0.06
CA GLY A 107 -3.65 -9.54 -0.44
C GLY A 107 -3.13 -8.17 -0.89
N GLN A 108 -2.07 -7.65 -0.25
CA GLN A 108 -1.42 -6.41 -0.68
C GLN A 108 -0.72 -6.55 -2.03
N LEU A 109 -0.04 -7.69 -2.26
CA LEU A 109 0.58 -7.98 -3.55
C LEU A 109 -0.47 -8.07 -4.65
N GLU A 110 -1.56 -8.81 -4.44
CA GLU A 110 -2.62 -8.92 -5.45
C GLU A 110 -3.22 -7.55 -5.78
N ALA A 111 -3.40 -6.67 -4.79
CA ALA A 111 -3.83 -5.30 -5.06
C ALA A 111 -2.80 -4.51 -5.87
N VAL A 112 -1.50 -4.76 -5.72
CA VAL A 112 -0.46 -4.13 -6.55
C VAL A 112 -0.49 -4.69 -7.98
N VAL A 113 -0.69 -6.00 -8.14
CA VAL A 113 -0.78 -6.65 -9.45
C VAL A 113 -2.06 -6.23 -10.18
N GLU A 114 -3.20 -6.14 -9.51
CA GLU A 114 -4.42 -5.59 -10.12
C GLU A 114 -4.17 -4.19 -10.69
N ARG A 115 -3.38 -3.36 -10.01
CA ARG A 115 -3.02 -2.02 -10.52
C ARG A 115 -2.01 -2.03 -11.67
N THR A 116 -1.30 -3.14 -11.91
CA THR A 116 -0.47 -3.23 -13.13
C THR A 116 -1.33 -3.45 -14.37
N GLU A 117 -2.61 -3.85 -14.22
CA GLU A 117 -3.53 -4.11 -15.33
C GLU A 117 -3.78 -2.85 -16.17
N ASP A 118 -3.80 -1.67 -15.55
CA ASP A 118 -3.86 -0.37 -16.24
C ASP A 118 -2.77 -0.24 -17.33
N PHE A 119 -1.59 -0.83 -17.09
CA PHE A 119 -0.48 -0.83 -18.05
C PHE A 119 -0.59 -1.98 -19.05
N THR A 120 -0.99 -3.19 -18.62
CA THR A 120 -1.07 -4.33 -19.53
C THR A 120 -2.23 -4.21 -20.51
N ASP A 121 -3.35 -3.62 -20.10
CA ASP A 121 -4.55 -3.48 -20.93
C ASP A 121 -4.50 -2.24 -21.84
N SER A 122 -3.54 -1.35 -21.59
CA SER A 122 -3.33 -0.18 -22.43
C SER A 122 -2.96 -0.57 -23.86
N ALA A 123 -3.66 0.05 -24.82
CA ALA A 123 -3.34 -0.04 -26.25
C ALA A 123 -1.95 0.54 -26.59
N TYR A 124 -1.37 1.34 -25.70
CA TYR A 124 -0.05 1.96 -25.88
C TYR A 124 1.10 1.12 -25.32
N THR A 125 0.81 -0.02 -24.69
CA THR A 125 1.84 -0.94 -24.19
C THR A 125 2.16 -2.00 -25.21
N SER A 126 3.44 -2.13 -25.60
CA SER A 126 3.87 -3.14 -26.57
C SER A 126 3.70 -4.55 -26.02
N HIS A 127 3.64 -5.55 -26.91
CA HIS A 127 3.56 -6.95 -26.51
C HIS A 127 4.72 -7.35 -25.60
N GLU A 128 5.95 -7.01 -25.97
CA GLU A 128 7.17 -7.31 -25.18
C GLU A 128 7.11 -6.71 -23.76
N HIS A 129 6.73 -5.43 -23.63
CA HIS A 129 6.59 -4.80 -22.31
C HIS A 129 5.47 -5.43 -21.50
N ARG A 130 4.32 -5.71 -22.12
CA ARG A 130 3.19 -6.39 -21.47
C ARG A 130 3.62 -7.75 -20.92
N GLU A 131 4.30 -8.55 -21.74
CA GLU A 131 4.81 -9.87 -21.34
C GLU A 131 5.82 -9.74 -20.19
N GLY A 132 6.74 -8.78 -20.25
CA GLY A 132 7.68 -8.50 -19.17
C GLY A 132 7.01 -8.13 -17.85
N ILE A 133 5.98 -7.29 -17.88
CA ILE A 133 5.20 -6.92 -16.68
C ILE A 133 4.51 -8.17 -16.08
N LEU A 134 3.87 -8.99 -16.93
CA LEU A 134 3.15 -10.19 -16.48
C LEU A 134 4.11 -11.23 -15.87
N GLN A 135 5.27 -11.44 -16.50
CA GLN A 135 6.31 -12.33 -15.97
C GLN A 135 6.82 -11.86 -14.60
N LEU A 136 7.08 -10.55 -14.44
CA LEU A 136 7.48 -9.99 -13.14
C LEU A 136 6.38 -10.18 -12.09
N CYS A 137 5.11 -9.97 -12.44
CA CYS A 137 3.99 -10.20 -11.52
C CYS A 137 3.93 -11.67 -11.08
N GLN A 138 4.15 -12.62 -11.99
CA GLN A 138 4.19 -14.04 -11.67
C GLN A 138 5.37 -14.39 -10.75
N LEU A 139 6.56 -13.84 -11.02
CA LEU A 139 7.75 -14.05 -10.22
C LEU A 139 7.56 -13.55 -8.78
N VAL A 140 7.04 -12.32 -8.61
CA VAL A 140 6.84 -11.75 -7.27
C VAL A 140 5.79 -12.53 -6.47
N ARG A 141 4.76 -13.10 -7.12
CA ARG A 141 3.81 -14.01 -6.45
C ARG A 141 4.51 -15.25 -5.92
N GLN A 142 5.31 -15.90 -6.76
CA GLN A 142 6.06 -17.10 -6.38
C GLN A 142 7.04 -16.82 -5.24
N ASP A 143 7.78 -15.71 -5.31
CA ASP A 143 8.72 -15.31 -4.27
C ASP A 143 8.00 -14.96 -2.96
N THR A 144 6.82 -14.35 -3.05
CA THR A 144 6.00 -14.01 -1.87
C THR A 144 5.48 -15.25 -1.20
N ASP A 145 4.94 -16.23 -1.94
CA ASP A 145 4.52 -17.54 -1.42
C ASP A 145 5.70 -18.32 -0.81
N GLN A 146 6.85 -18.24 -1.50
CA GLN A 146 8.22 -18.55 -1.05
C GLN A 146 8.45 -18.14 0.41
N LEU A 147 8.48 -16.83 0.57
CA LEU A 147 8.75 -16.12 1.81
C LEU A 147 7.74 -16.44 2.91
N ILE A 148 6.46 -16.45 2.54
CA ILE A 148 5.31 -16.80 3.38
C ILE A 148 5.51 -18.16 4.04
N THR A 149 5.83 -19.16 3.23
CA THR A 149 6.04 -20.55 3.69
C THR A 149 7.25 -20.63 4.64
N ALA A 150 8.40 -20.08 4.24
CA ALA A 150 9.61 -20.07 5.05
C ALA A 150 9.42 -19.32 6.38
N TRP A 151 8.64 -18.24 6.36
CA TRP A 151 8.32 -17.48 7.56
C TRP A 151 7.44 -18.28 8.54
N MET A 152 6.40 -18.96 8.05
CA MET A 152 5.54 -19.82 8.87
C MET A 152 6.33 -20.97 9.53
N GLU A 153 7.24 -21.61 8.78
CA GLU A 153 8.13 -22.65 9.32
C GLU A 153 9.02 -22.10 10.43
N ALA A 154 9.62 -20.92 10.24
CA ALA A 154 10.48 -20.29 11.23
C ALA A 154 9.74 -19.81 12.49
N VAL A 155 8.45 -19.46 12.39
CA VAL A 155 7.59 -19.15 13.54
C VAL A 155 7.23 -20.44 14.31
N CYS A 156 6.81 -21.49 13.59
CA CYS A 156 6.43 -22.77 14.18
C CYS A 156 7.60 -23.47 14.90
N GLY A 157 8.78 -23.51 14.27
CA GLY A 157 9.99 -24.12 14.85
C GLY A 157 10.45 -23.44 16.15
N ARG A 158 10.23 -22.13 16.29
CA ARG A 158 10.52 -21.41 17.55
C ARG A 158 9.51 -21.72 18.66
N SER A 159 8.24 -21.88 18.33
CA SER A 159 7.22 -22.31 19.29
C SER A 159 7.51 -23.72 19.85
N GLN A 160 7.93 -24.64 18.97
CA GLN A 160 8.32 -26.00 19.37
C GLN A 160 9.59 -26.02 20.24
N GLY A 161 10.58 -25.15 19.95
CA GLY A 161 11.79 -25.02 20.77
C GLY A 161 11.52 -24.53 22.20
N ILE A 162 10.58 -23.59 22.37
CA ILE A 162 10.15 -23.11 23.70
C ILE A 162 9.43 -24.23 24.46
N HIS A 163 8.54 -24.97 23.79
CA HIS A 163 7.82 -26.09 24.39
C HIS A 163 8.75 -27.25 24.79
N ALA A 164 9.75 -27.55 23.95
CA ALA A 164 10.79 -28.53 24.25
C ALA A 164 11.63 -28.10 25.46
N HIS A 165 12.06 -26.83 25.53
CA HIS A 165 12.87 -26.33 26.64
C HIS A 165 12.12 -26.35 27.99
N ILE A 166 10.82 -26.05 27.99
CA ILE A 166 9.96 -26.15 29.20
C ILE A 166 9.83 -27.62 29.63
N ASN A 167 9.60 -28.54 28.68
CA ASN A 167 9.41 -29.95 29.00
C ASN A 167 10.70 -30.61 29.52
N THR A 168 11.86 -30.24 28.96
CA THR A 168 13.17 -30.68 29.46
C THR A 168 13.43 -30.15 30.88
N HIS A 169 13.12 -28.88 31.16
CA HIS A 169 13.30 -28.31 32.49
C HIS A 169 12.41 -28.96 33.54
N MET A 170 11.16 -29.28 33.17
CA MET A 170 10.21 -30.03 34.00
C MET A 170 10.67 -31.47 34.27
N HIS A 171 11.24 -32.16 33.28
CA HIS A 171 11.80 -33.50 33.48
C HIS A 171 13.06 -33.49 34.36
N THR A 172 13.93 -32.49 34.22
CA THR A 172 15.13 -32.37 35.08
C THR A 172 14.77 -32.07 36.54
N HIS A 173 13.70 -31.31 36.80
CA HIS A 173 13.24 -31.05 38.17
C HIS A 173 12.70 -32.33 38.82
N LYS A 174 11.85 -33.09 38.11
CA LYS A 174 11.32 -34.37 38.60
C LYS A 174 12.42 -35.40 38.89
N HIS A 175 13.47 -35.45 38.06
CA HIS A 175 14.59 -36.38 38.28
C HIS A 175 15.43 -36.03 39.52
N ARG A 176 15.57 -34.72 39.81
CA ARG A 176 16.28 -34.23 41.00
C ARG A 176 15.53 -34.57 42.29
N ASP A 177 14.20 -34.48 42.28
CA ASP A 177 13.35 -34.80 43.43
C ASP A 177 13.37 -36.31 43.75
N THR A 178 13.45 -37.17 42.72
CA THR A 178 13.57 -38.64 42.91
C THR A 178 14.95 -39.06 43.43
N GLN A 179 16.01 -38.33 43.09
CA GLN A 179 17.39 -38.64 43.52
C GLN A 179 17.68 -38.13 44.95
N GLY A 180 16.97 -37.10 45.41
CA GLY A 180 16.98 -36.66 46.81
C GLY A 180 16.35 -37.67 47.78
N HIS A 181 15.38 -38.47 47.32
CA HIS A 181 14.70 -39.48 48.14
C HIS A 181 15.44 -40.83 48.21
N THR A 182 16.38 -41.09 47.31
CA THR A 182 17.17 -42.34 47.30
C THR A 182 18.45 -42.25 48.13
N ASN A 183 18.93 -41.05 48.45
CA ASN A 183 20.15 -40.84 49.25
C ASN A 183 19.93 -40.80 50.78
N MET A 184 18.70 -41.04 51.28
CA MET A 184 18.44 -41.16 52.72
C MET A 184 18.51 -42.60 53.27
N TYR A 185 18.82 -43.61 52.45
CA TYR A 185 18.79 -45.02 52.88
C TYR A 185 20.12 -45.80 52.80
N THR A 186 21.27 -45.15 52.55
CA THR A 186 22.55 -45.88 52.37
C THR A 186 23.72 -45.38 53.23
N SER A 187 23.47 -44.75 54.37
CA SER A 187 24.58 -44.31 55.26
C SER A 187 24.40 -44.74 56.72
N THR A 188 24.35 -46.05 56.98
CA THR A 188 24.68 -46.63 58.30
C THR A 188 25.17 -48.07 58.14
N HIS A 189 26.46 -48.28 57.85
CA HIS A 189 27.26 -49.30 58.54
C HIS A 189 28.74 -49.19 58.16
N THR A 190 29.46 -48.39 58.95
CA THR A 190 30.90 -48.51 59.14
C THR A 190 31.12 -48.43 60.63
N ASP A 191 31.39 -49.55 61.28
CA ASP A 191 32.34 -49.70 62.39
C ASP A 191 32.15 -51.04 63.12
N MET A 192 33.32 -51.66 63.38
CA MET A 192 33.64 -52.90 64.12
C MET A 192 33.43 -54.25 63.43
#